data_AF-A0A956A792-F1
#
_entry.id   AF-A0A956A792-F1
#
_cell.length_a   1.000
_cell.length_b   1.000
_cell.length_c   1.000
_cell.angle_alpha   90.00
_cell.angle_beta   90.00
_cell.angle_gamma   90.00
#
_symmetry.space_group_name_H-M   'P 1'
#
loop_
_entity.id
_entity.type
_entity.pdbx_description
1 polymer ?
#
loop_
_entity_poly.entity_id
_entity_poly.type
_entity_poly.pdbx_seq_one_letter_code
_entity_poly.pdbx_strand_id
1 'polypeptide(L)'
;CADHLEQQIFPVKTWGSAYVATKSWDRGREKDIWRILAASANTKIVLVPPQPGVSIPVLNRGEWYEFESAGDFEIIAQNDKPILVGQFLAAQDAPDPNVGGVGQSGDAGTGDPAFMLAIPVQQYRKDYVVFVPEEYADNYVNVTAPTGATVTVDGEEILPGFFNVIGSGEYSVYRQRFEPGAHTITSSEPAGVLVYGWDQYVSYAYTGGLTLDEINNETTLGGSTSP
;
A
#
# COMPACT_ATOMS: atom_id res chain seq x y z
N CYS A 1 3.61 24.44 -0.20
CA CYS A 1 2.94 23.37 -0.95
C CYS A 1 3.73 23.13 -2.22
N ALA A 2 4.55 22.07 -2.23
CA ALA A 2 5.57 21.82 -3.27
C ALA A 2 5.75 20.32 -3.57
N ASP A 3 4.80 19.47 -3.18
CA ASP A 3 4.90 18.04 -3.47
C ASP A 3 4.25 17.69 -4.81
N HIS A 4 5.02 16.98 -5.63
CA HIS A 4 4.57 16.32 -6.85
C HIS A 4 4.30 14.85 -6.53
N LEU A 5 3.09 14.38 -6.81
CA LEU A 5 2.73 12.97 -6.68
C LEU A 5 2.90 12.30 -8.04
N GLU A 6 4.09 11.77 -8.29
CA GLU A 6 4.44 11.11 -9.54
C GLU A 6 4.94 9.69 -9.25
N GLN A 7 4.43 8.71 -9.99
CA GLN A 7 4.89 7.32 -9.91
C GLN A 7 4.98 6.74 -11.32
N GLN A 8 6.00 5.92 -11.55
CA GLN A 8 6.05 5.09 -12.75
C GLN A 8 5.11 3.90 -12.57
N ILE A 9 4.03 3.86 -13.35
CA ILE A 9 3.04 2.79 -13.31
C ILE A 9 3.70 1.47 -13.76
N PHE A 10 3.48 0.39 -13.01
CA PHE A 10 3.93 -0.94 -13.41
C PHE A 10 3.27 -1.39 -14.72
N PRO A 11 3.94 -2.18 -15.58
CA PRO A 11 3.32 -2.72 -16.79
C PRO A 11 2.02 -3.46 -16.47
N VAL A 12 0.98 -3.31 -17.29
CA VAL A 12 -0.35 -3.91 -17.02
C VAL A 12 -0.27 -5.42 -16.76
N LYS A 13 0.66 -6.12 -17.44
CA LYS A 13 0.90 -7.56 -17.27
C LYS A 13 1.41 -7.98 -15.88
N THR A 14 1.90 -7.04 -15.08
CA THR A 14 2.40 -7.29 -13.71
C THR A 14 1.36 -6.96 -12.65
N TRP A 15 0.17 -6.50 -13.03
CA TRP A 15 -0.93 -6.18 -12.12
C TRP A 15 -1.59 -7.46 -11.63
N GLY A 16 -1.85 -7.55 -10.33
CA GLY A 16 -2.47 -8.73 -9.72
C GLY A 16 -3.97 -8.60 -9.56
N SER A 17 -4.57 -9.67 -9.04
CA SER A 17 -5.99 -9.71 -8.62
C SER A 17 -6.17 -9.62 -7.10
N ALA A 18 -5.08 -9.72 -6.33
CA ALA A 18 -5.12 -9.70 -4.86
C ALA A 18 -4.01 -8.80 -4.32
N TYR A 19 -4.38 -7.93 -3.38
CA TYR A 19 -3.49 -7.00 -2.70
C TYR A 19 -3.81 -7.01 -1.21
N VAL A 20 -2.80 -6.78 -0.37
CA VAL A 20 -3.00 -6.53 1.06
C VAL A 20 -2.71 -5.06 1.31
N ALA A 21 -3.78 -4.31 1.59
CA ALA A 21 -3.76 -2.89 1.91
C ALA A 21 -3.38 -2.72 3.39
N THR A 22 -2.14 -2.30 3.64
CA THR A 22 -1.67 -1.98 4.99
C THR A 22 -1.56 -0.47 5.17
N LYS A 23 -2.31 0.06 6.14
CA LYS A 23 -2.33 1.48 6.51
C LYS A 23 -0.93 1.97 6.89
N SER A 24 -0.61 3.23 6.63
CA SER A 24 0.60 3.86 7.17
C SER A 24 0.51 4.06 8.68
N TRP A 25 1.63 4.27 9.36
CA TRP A 25 1.65 4.57 10.79
C TRP A 25 0.72 5.74 11.14
N ASP A 26 -0.01 5.61 12.25
CA ASP A 26 -0.98 6.62 12.67
C ASP A 26 -0.27 7.88 13.17
N ARG A 27 -0.61 9.03 12.60
CA ARG A 27 -0.20 10.35 13.07
C ARG A 27 -1.31 11.07 13.85
N GLY A 28 -2.54 10.57 13.77
CA GLY A 28 -3.74 11.16 14.34
C GLY A 28 -4.98 10.34 13.97
N ARG A 29 -6.03 11.02 13.50
CA ARG A 29 -7.28 10.39 12.99
C ARG A 29 -7.32 10.30 11.47
N GLU A 30 -6.22 10.61 10.79
CA GLU A 30 -6.14 10.57 9.35
C GLU A 30 -6.30 9.14 8.81
N LYS A 31 -6.71 9.07 7.56
CA LYS A 31 -6.89 7.83 6.81
C LYS A 31 -5.95 7.84 5.62
N ASP A 32 -5.54 6.67 5.19
CA ASP A 32 -4.92 6.56 3.88
C ASP A 32 -6.01 6.51 2.82
N ILE A 33 -5.71 7.13 1.67
CA ILE A 33 -6.58 7.10 0.50
C ILE A 33 -6.14 5.94 -0.38
N TRP A 34 -7.10 5.18 -0.88
CA TRP A 34 -6.89 4.00 -1.71
C TRP A 34 -7.59 4.18 -3.04
N ARG A 35 -6.84 4.08 -4.15
CA ARG A 35 -7.39 4.13 -5.51
C ARG A 35 -7.21 2.78 -6.18
N ILE A 36 -8.31 2.19 -6.64
CA ILE A 36 -8.28 0.91 -7.36
C ILE A 36 -8.66 1.16 -8.81
N LEU A 37 -7.77 0.83 -9.74
CA LEU A 37 -7.94 0.98 -11.19
C LEU A 37 -8.11 -0.38 -11.85
N ALA A 38 -9.16 -0.57 -12.64
CA ALA A 38 -9.43 -1.84 -13.32
C ALA A 38 -8.73 -1.94 -14.68
N ALA A 39 -8.01 -3.04 -14.91
CA ALA A 39 -7.45 -3.34 -16.24
C ALA A 39 -8.49 -3.90 -17.20
N SER A 40 -9.56 -4.53 -16.72
CA SER A 40 -10.55 -5.24 -17.54
C SER A 40 -11.98 -4.79 -17.24
N ALA A 41 -12.89 -4.98 -18.21
CA ALA A 41 -14.30 -4.67 -18.01
C ALA A 41 -14.97 -5.62 -17.01
N ASN A 42 -16.08 -5.19 -16.39
CA ASN A 42 -16.86 -5.98 -15.42
C ASN A 42 -16.02 -6.48 -14.22
N THR A 43 -15.11 -5.67 -13.71
CA THR A 43 -14.25 -5.98 -12.56
C THR A 43 -15.01 -5.76 -11.27
N LYS A 44 -15.13 -6.81 -10.46
CA LYS A 44 -15.80 -6.80 -9.15
C LYS A 44 -14.75 -6.94 -8.07
N ILE A 45 -14.78 -6.06 -7.09
CA ILE A 45 -13.80 -5.99 -6.00
C ILE A 45 -14.50 -6.31 -4.68
N VAL A 46 -13.84 -7.11 -3.84
CA VAL A 46 -14.25 -7.45 -2.48
C VAL A 46 -13.16 -6.97 -1.53
N LEU A 47 -13.56 -6.34 -0.43
CA LEU A 47 -12.66 -5.93 0.66
C LEU A 47 -12.84 -6.88 1.85
N VAL A 48 -11.73 -7.32 2.46
CA VAL A 48 -11.75 -8.21 3.63
C VAL A 48 -10.84 -7.66 4.74
N PRO A 49 -11.38 -7.18 5.88
CA PRO A 49 -12.81 -7.05 6.15
C PRO A 49 -13.44 -5.94 5.28
N PRO A 50 -14.78 -5.89 5.17
CA PRO A 50 -15.47 -4.76 4.55
C PRO A 50 -15.12 -3.45 5.27
N GLN A 51 -14.86 -2.40 4.50
CA GLN A 51 -14.49 -1.09 5.04
C GLN A 51 -15.75 -0.23 5.31
N PRO A 52 -15.82 0.49 6.45
CA PRO A 52 -17.02 1.24 6.83
C PRO A 52 -17.44 2.27 5.77
N GLY A 53 -18.69 2.19 5.31
CA GLY A 53 -19.25 3.14 4.33
C GLY A 53 -18.71 2.97 2.90
N VAL A 54 -17.88 1.96 2.63
CA VAL A 54 -17.29 1.73 1.31
C VAL A 54 -18.11 0.69 0.55
N SER A 55 -18.60 1.07 -0.62
CA SER A 55 -19.27 0.19 -1.57
C SER A 55 -18.70 0.45 -2.97
N ILE A 56 -17.85 -0.47 -3.43
CA ILE A 56 -17.16 -0.33 -4.71
C ILE A 56 -18.09 -0.78 -5.84
N PRO A 57 -18.40 0.09 -6.83
CA PRO A 57 -19.20 -0.31 -7.98
C PRO A 57 -18.43 -1.31 -8.86
N VAL A 58 -19.15 -1.99 -9.76
CA VAL A 58 -18.47 -2.78 -10.81
C VAL A 58 -17.73 -1.82 -11.74
N LEU A 59 -16.42 -2.03 -11.90
CA LEU A 59 -15.57 -1.16 -12.72
C LEU A 59 -15.37 -1.73 -14.12
N ASN A 60 -15.39 -0.87 -15.12
CA ASN A 60 -14.96 -1.18 -16.47
C ASN A 60 -13.47 -0.87 -16.67
N ARG A 61 -12.91 -1.31 -17.81
CA ARG A 61 -11.50 -1.05 -18.16
C ARG A 61 -11.20 0.45 -18.09
N GLY A 62 -10.17 0.81 -17.32
CA GLY A 62 -9.74 2.20 -17.13
C GLY A 62 -10.56 3.00 -16.11
N GLU A 63 -11.68 2.45 -15.61
CA GLU A 63 -12.41 3.05 -14.49
C GLU A 63 -11.68 2.76 -13.18
N TRP A 64 -11.77 3.73 -12.27
CA TRP A 64 -11.21 3.63 -10.93
C TRP A 64 -12.24 4.02 -9.87
N TYR A 65 -12.00 3.55 -8.65
CA TYR A 65 -12.74 3.96 -7.46
C TYR A 65 -11.77 4.32 -6.35
N GLU A 66 -12.06 5.40 -5.64
CA GLU A 66 -11.23 5.91 -4.56
C GLU A 66 -12.03 6.04 -3.26
N PHE A 67 -11.41 5.67 -2.15
CA PHE A 67 -11.99 5.76 -0.82
C PHE A 67 -10.90 5.89 0.24
N GLU A 68 -11.29 6.29 1.45
CA GLU A 68 -10.39 6.39 2.59
C GLU A 68 -10.60 5.25 3.58
N SER A 69 -9.53 4.77 4.21
CA SER A 69 -9.63 3.84 5.33
C SER A 69 -8.54 4.07 6.39
N ALA A 70 -8.91 3.80 7.65
CA ALA A 70 -8.01 3.72 8.80
C ALA A 70 -7.58 2.27 9.13
N GLY A 71 -8.08 1.27 8.39
CA GLY A 71 -7.84 -0.14 8.68
C GLY A 71 -6.87 -0.80 7.70
N ASP A 72 -6.35 -1.96 8.12
CA ASP A 72 -5.69 -2.92 7.24
C ASP A 72 -6.74 -3.89 6.65
N PHE A 73 -6.61 -4.22 5.36
CA PHE A 73 -7.57 -5.08 4.65
C PHE A 73 -6.98 -5.73 3.40
N GLU A 74 -7.63 -6.76 2.90
CA GLU A 74 -7.34 -7.37 1.61
C GLU A 74 -8.26 -6.77 0.54
N ILE A 75 -7.72 -6.57 -0.66
CA ILE A 75 -8.44 -6.15 -1.86
C ILE A 75 -8.39 -7.31 -2.84
N ILE A 76 -9.55 -7.87 -3.18
CA ILE A 76 -9.66 -9.07 -4.02
C ILE A 76 -10.54 -8.76 -5.22
N ALA A 77 -9.97 -8.78 -6.43
CA ALA A 77 -10.69 -8.75 -7.68
C ALA A 77 -11.16 -10.15 -8.07
N GLN A 78 -12.45 -10.32 -8.29
CA GLN A 78 -13.04 -11.62 -8.62
C GLN A 78 -12.63 -12.11 -10.01
N ASN A 79 -12.50 -13.44 -10.15
CA ASN A 79 -12.10 -14.13 -11.39
C ASN A 79 -10.73 -13.69 -11.91
N ASP A 80 -9.80 -13.41 -11.00
CA ASP A 80 -8.41 -13.06 -11.30
C ASP A 80 -8.24 -11.86 -12.24
N LYS A 81 -9.19 -10.91 -12.18
CA LYS A 81 -9.13 -9.71 -13.01
C LYS A 81 -8.04 -8.77 -12.52
N PRO A 82 -7.13 -8.30 -13.41
CA PRO A 82 -6.04 -7.45 -12.98
C PRO A 82 -6.54 -6.06 -12.56
N ILE A 83 -6.05 -5.59 -11.43
CA ILE A 83 -6.26 -4.24 -10.91
C ILE A 83 -4.92 -3.62 -10.51
N LEU A 84 -4.81 -2.30 -10.57
CA LEU A 84 -3.73 -1.55 -9.94
C LEU A 84 -4.28 -0.87 -8.69
N VAL A 85 -3.52 -0.90 -7.60
CA VAL A 85 -3.89 -0.24 -6.35
C VAL A 85 -2.86 0.82 -6.01
N GLY A 86 -3.32 2.05 -5.84
CA GLY A 86 -2.54 3.17 -5.31
C GLY A 86 -2.93 3.47 -3.87
N GLN A 87 -1.95 3.85 -3.06
CA GLN A 87 -2.10 4.29 -1.68
C GLN A 87 -1.51 5.70 -1.54
N PHE A 88 -2.28 6.59 -0.92
CA PHE A 88 -1.84 7.96 -0.67
C PHE A 88 -1.88 8.26 0.81
N LEU A 89 -0.78 8.80 1.32
CA LEU A 89 -0.72 9.35 2.68
C LEU A 89 -1.50 10.65 2.72
N ALA A 90 -2.19 10.89 3.83
CA ALA A 90 -2.88 12.15 4.05
C ALA A 90 -1.90 13.29 4.36
N ALA A 91 -2.31 14.53 4.11
CA ALA A 91 -1.58 15.72 4.54
C ALA A 91 -1.69 15.92 6.07
N GLN A 92 -0.83 16.76 6.64
CA GLN A 92 -0.80 17.08 8.07
C GLN A 92 -2.13 17.56 8.64
N ASP A 93 -2.95 18.24 7.84
CA ASP A 93 -4.22 18.80 8.29
C ASP A 93 -5.37 17.80 8.09
N ALA A 94 -5.12 16.57 7.64
CA ALA A 94 -6.16 15.55 7.54
C ALA A 94 -6.55 15.02 8.94
N PRO A 95 -7.82 14.64 9.16
CA PRO A 95 -8.88 14.47 8.15
C PRO A 95 -9.65 15.75 7.80
N ASP A 96 -9.53 16.82 8.58
CA ASP A 96 -10.40 18.00 8.49
C ASP A 96 -9.63 19.21 7.89
N PRO A 97 -10.05 19.79 6.76
CA PRO A 97 -9.28 20.86 6.11
C PRO A 97 -9.01 22.01 7.08
N ASN A 98 -7.78 22.51 7.09
CA ASN A 98 -7.35 23.60 7.96
C ASN A 98 -7.95 24.95 7.53
N VAL A 99 -9.20 25.18 7.92
CA VAL A 99 -9.89 26.45 7.73
C VAL A 99 -9.41 27.44 8.81
N GLY A 100 -8.43 28.28 8.45
CA GLY A 100 -7.96 29.39 9.30
C GLY A 100 -6.51 29.30 9.77
N GLY A 101 -5.75 28.30 9.32
CA GLY A 101 -4.32 28.15 9.64
C GLY A 101 -4.06 27.63 11.06
N VAL A 102 -5.04 27.00 11.70
CA VAL A 102 -4.94 26.40 13.03
C VAL A 102 -5.28 24.92 12.90
N GLY A 103 -4.30 24.06 13.20
CA GLY A 103 -4.50 22.60 13.23
C GLY A 103 -5.53 22.20 14.29
N GLN A 104 -6.32 21.17 14.00
CA GLN A 104 -7.34 20.66 14.89
C GLN A 104 -6.81 19.49 15.73
N SER A 105 -7.49 19.24 16.85
CA SER A 105 -7.15 18.10 17.71
C SER A 105 -7.42 16.79 16.96
N GLY A 106 -6.37 15.98 16.83
CA GLY A 106 -6.43 14.68 16.17
C GLY A 106 -6.26 14.74 14.66
N ASP A 107 -5.83 15.87 14.09
CA ASP A 107 -5.25 15.86 12.74
C ASP A 107 -3.92 15.10 12.75
N ALA A 108 -3.43 14.69 11.58
CA ALA A 108 -2.13 14.05 11.44
C ALA A 108 -0.99 14.91 12.03
N GLY A 109 -1.09 16.24 11.95
CA GLY A 109 -0.16 17.18 12.56
C GLY A 109 1.25 17.23 11.96
N THR A 110 1.60 16.33 11.04
CA THR A 110 2.89 16.29 10.34
C THR A 110 2.78 15.60 8.98
N GLY A 111 3.78 15.79 8.12
CA GLY A 111 3.87 15.22 6.77
C GLY A 111 2.94 15.88 5.74
N ASP A 112 3.33 15.76 4.47
CA ASP A 112 2.50 16.11 3.32
C ASP A 112 2.02 14.82 2.60
N PRO A 113 1.14 14.90 1.59
CA PRO A 113 0.75 13.72 0.84
C PRO A 113 1.93 13.03 0.17
N ALA A 114 1.99 11.71 0.23
CA ALA A 114 2.90 10.89 -0.57
C ALA A 114 2.10 9.79 -1.29
N PHE A 115 2.53 9.39 -2.47
CA PHE A 115 1.86 8.38 -3.30
C PHE A 115 2.77 7.17 -3.46
N MET A 116 2.25 5.98 -3.17
CA MET A 116 2.89 4.69 -3.49
C MET A 116 1.93 3.73 -4.17
N LEU A 117 2.46 2.80 -4.95
CA LEU A 117 1.67 1.69 -5.50
C LEU A 117 1.67 0.54 -4.48
N ALA A 118 0.52 -0.07 -4.22
CA ALA A 118 0.50 -1.30 -3.44
C ALA A 118 1.06 -2.45 -4.29
N ILE A 119 1.63 -3.44 -3.62
CA ILE A 119 2.25 -4.60 -4.27
C ILE A 119 1.20 -5.72 -4.35
N PRO A 120 0.93 -6.29 -5.54
CA PRO A 120 0.07 -7.47 -5.63
C PRO A 120 0.76 -8.65 -4.96
N VAL A 121 0.01 -9.50 -4.26
CA VAL A 121 0.57 -10.62 -3.48
C VAL A 121 1.39 -11.59 -4.33
N GLN A 122 1.05 -11.73 -5.62
CA GLN A 122 1.77 -12.55 -6.58
C GLN A 122 3.19 -12.03 -6.90
N GLN A 123 3.50 -10.78 -6.55
CA GLN A 123 4.80 -10.14 -6.79
C GLN A 123 5.65 -9.98 -5.52
N TYR A 124 5.19 -10.54 -4.39
CA TYR A 124 5.93 -10.59 -3.14
C TYR A 124 7.24 -11.36 -3.29
N ARG A 125 8.24 -11.01 -2.49
CA ARG A 125 9.58 -11.61 -2.52
C ARG A 125 9.98 -12.11 -1.14
N LYS A 126 11.04 -12.92 -1.08
CA LYS A 126 11.58 -13.45 0.19
C LYS A 126 12.73 -12.62 0.75
N ASP A 127 13.28 -11.71 -0.04
CA ASP A 127 14.47 -10.92 0.28
C ASP A 127 14.34 -9.48 -0.25
N TYR A 128 14.74 -8.53 0.59
CA TYR A 128 14.71 -7.11 0.31
C TYR A 128 15.96 -6.42 0.88
N VAL A 129 16.45 -5.42 0.15
CA VAL A 129 17.34 -4.39 0.68
C VAL A 129 16.63 -3.06 0.48
N VAL A 130 16.36 -2.36 1.58
CA VAL A 130 15.66 -1.07 1.56
C VAL A 130 16.54 0.02 2.17
N PHE A 131 16.29 1.27 1.81
CA PHE A 131 17.02 2.42 2.31
C PHE A 131 16.07 3.40 3.01
N VAL A 132 16.41 3.75 4.24
CA VAL A 132 15.71 4.74 5.05
C VAL A 132 16.53 6.03 5.05
N PRO A 133 15.99 7.15 4.54
CA PRO A 133 16.68 8.45 4.51
C PRO A 133 16.87 9.03 5.92
N GLU A 134 17.91 9.85 6.08
CA GLU A 134 18.24 10.51 7.36
C GLU A 134 17.45 11.82 7.55
N GLU A 135 16.98 12.41 6.45
CA GLU A 135 16.40 13.75 6.38
C GLU A 135 14.95 13.84 6.86
N TYR A 136 14.36 12.72 7.31
CA TYR A 136 12.97 12.67 7.78
C TYR A 136 12.92 12.34 9.28
N ALA A 137 12.08 13.06 10.01
CA ALA A 137 11.94 12.90 11.45
C ALA A 137 11.44 11.49 11.83
N ASP A 138 10.47 10.96 11.09
CA ASP A 138 9.93 9.63 11.33
C ASP A 138 9.94 8.77 10.05
N ASN A 139 10.47 7.56 10.17
CA ASN A 139 10.58 6.59 9.08
C ASN A 139 9.99 5.26 9.52
N TYR A 140 9.15 4.66 8.70
CA TYR A 140 8.44 3.43 9.01
C TYR A 140 8.52 2.42 7.87
N VAL A 141 8.44 1.15 8.27
CA VAL A 141 8.36 0.02 7.36
C VAL A 141 7.13 -0.79 7.71
N ASN A 142 6.31 -1.11 6.70
CA ASN A 142 5.33 -2.18 6.79
C ASN A 142 5.91 -3.42 6.10
N VAL A 143 5.96 -4.54 6.82
CA VAL A 143 6.25 -5.87 6.27
C VAL A 143 5.00 -6.72 6.36
N THR A 144 4.42 -7.02 5.20
CA THR A 144 3.22 -7.85 5.09
C THR A 144 3.61 -9.25 4.67
N ALA A 145 3.31 -10.25 5.49
CA ALA A 145 3.68 -11.64 5.22
C ALA A 145 2.50 -12.58 5.51
N PRO A 146 2.48 -13.80 4.93
CA PRO A 146 1.55 -14.84 5.34
C PRO A 146 1.60 -15.03 6.86
N THR A 147 0.44 -15.18 7.49
CA THR A 147 0.35 -15.32 8.95
C THR A 147 1.15 -16.53 9.41
N GLY A 148 2.09 -16.31 10.33
CA GLY A 148 2.99 -17.33 10.85
C GLY A 148 4.29 -17.53 10.06
N ALA A 149 4.52 -16.75 8.99
CA ALA A 149 5.83 -16.67 8.36
C ALA A 149 6.87 -16.07 9.32
N THR A 150 8.09 -16.59 9.28
CA THR A 150 9.22 -16.03 10.02
C THR A 150 9.81 -14.88 9.20
N VAL A 151 9.93 -13.71 9.81
CA VAL A 151 10.53 -12.51 9.18
C VAL A 151 11.72 -12.07 10.00
N THR A 152 12.81 -11.69 9.33
CA THR A 152 14.00 -11.11 9.96
C THR A 152 14.27 -9.71 9.41
N VAL A 153 14.70 -8.80 10.29
CA VAL A 153 15.26 -7.49 9.91
C VAL A 153 16.69 -7.43 10.42
N ASP A 154 17.64 -7.16 9.53
CA ASP A 154 19.08 -7.09 9.83
C ASP A 154 19.64 -8.33 10.56
N GLY A 155 19.09 -9.49 10.20
CA GLY A 155 19.46 -10.79 10.76
C GLY A 155 18.78 -11.12 12.09
N GLU A 156 17.98 -10.22 12.65
CA GLU A 156 17.19 -10.45 13.86
C GLU A 156 15.75 -10.85 13.51
N GLU A 157 15.29 -11.97 14.08
CA GLU A 157 13.92 -12.44 13.89
C GLU A 157 12.92 -11.56 14.64
N ILE A 158 11.85 -11.17 13.96
CA ILE A 158 10.73 -10.46 14.57
C ILE A 158 9.81 -11.47 15.25
N LEU A 159 9.55 -11.24 16.54
CA LEU A 159 8.65 -12.11 17.30
C LEU A 159 7.22 -12.05 16.75
N PRO A 160 6.50 -13.19 16.67
CA PRO A 160 5.13 -13.24 16.16
C PRO A 160 4.14 -12.28 16.82
N GLY A 161 4.38 -11.91 18.10
CA GLY A 161 3.52 -10.98 18.83
C GLY A 161 3.54 -9.52 18.33
N PHE A 162 4.46 -9.18 17.43
CA PHE A 162 4.50 -7.85 16.80
C PHE A 162 3.72 -7.77 15.48
N PHE A 163 3.18 -8.89 15.00
CA PHE A 163 2.37 -8.93 13.78
C PHE A 163 0.88 -8.79 14.10
N ASN A 164 0.20 -7.92 13.35
CA ASN A 164 -1.24 -7.79 13.40
C ASN A 164 -1.88 -8.59 12.26
N VAL A 165 -2.78 -9.52 12.58
CA VAL A 165 -3.50 -10.34 11.59
C VAL A 165 -4.52 -9.49 10.85
N ILE A 166 -4.62 -9.67 9.53
CA ILE A 166 -5.48 -8.88 8.64
C ILE A 166 -6.61 -9.76 8.10
N GLY A 167 -7.82 -9.21 8.06
CA GLY A 167 -8.91 -9.74 7.24
C GLY A 167 -9.20 -11.22 7.41
N SER A 168 -9.05 -11.98 6.33
CA SER A 168 -9.26 -13.43 6.26
C SER A 168 -8.41 -14.22 7.26
N GLY A 169 -7.31 -13.64 7.74
CA GLY A 169 -6.30 -14.28 8.55
C GLY A 169 -5.13 -14.83 7.74
N GLU A 170 -5.18 -14.78 6.40
CA GLU A 170 -4.11 -15.28 5.54
C GLU A 170 -2.82 -14.47 5.68
N TYR A 171 -2.93 -13.16 5.91
CA TYR A 171 -1.80 -12.25 6.04
C TYR A 171 -1.78 -11.54 7.39
N SER A 172 -0.59 -11.11 7.77
CA SER A 172 -0.35 -10.24 8.92
C SER A 172 0.68 -9.18 8.56
N VAL A 173 0.63 -8.05 9.26
CA VAL A 173 1.57 -6.94 9.05
C VAL A 173 2.38 -6.66 10.32
N TYR A 174 3.68 -6.56 10.14
CA TYR A 174 4.56 -5.89 11.07
C TYR A 174 4.76 -4.45 10.62
N ARG A 175 4.59 -3.50 11.52
CA ARG A 175 4.73 -2.09 11.25
C ARG A 175 5.59 -1.48 12.35
N GLN A 176 6.72 -0.88 11.98
CA GLN A 176 7.67 -0.36 12.96
C GLN A 176 8.47 0.82 12.41
N ARG A 177 8.88 1.72 13.32
CA ARG A 177 9.83 2.78 13.03
C ARG A 177 11.24 2.21 12.78
N PHE A 178 11.89 2.64 11.72
CA PHE A 178 13.27 2.26 11.39
C PHE A 178 14.20 3.46 11.57
N GLU A 179 15.44 3.17 11.94
CA GLU A 179 16.52 4.17 11.96
C GLU A 179 16.99 4.46 10.51
N PRO A 180 17.63 5.61 10.26
CA PRO A 180 18.24 5.89 8.96
C PRO A 180 19.32 4.87 8.58
N GLY A 181 19.36 4.48 7.32
CA GLY A 181 20.35 3.56 6.78
C GLY A 181 19.79 2.49 5.85
N ALA A 182 20.67 1.57 5.45
CA ALA A 182 20.28 0.40 4.67
C ALA A 182 19.87 -0.75 5.59
N HIS A 183 18.74 -1.35 5.30
CA HIS A 183 18.20 -2.49 6.04
C HIS A 183 17.96 -3.69 5.13
N THR A 184 18.21 -4.87 5.67
CA THR A 184 17.91 -6.14 5.02
C THR A 184 16.69 -6.77 5.65
N ILE A 185 15.74 -7.21 4.83
CA ILE A 185 14.52 -7.88 5.29
C ILE A 185 14.42 -9.21 4.57
N THR A 186 14.27 -10.29 5.34
CA THR A 186 14.04 -11.63 4.78
C THR A 186 12.83 -12.29 5.39
N SER A 187 12.18 -13.18 4.64
CA SER A 187 10.97 -13.88 5.08
C SER A 187 10.99 -15.34 4.61
N SER A 188 10.48 -16.25 5.45
CA SER A 188 10.37 -17.67 5.11
C SER A 188 9.40 -17.91 3.94
N GLU A 189 8.39 -17.06 3.82
CA GLU A 189 7.42 -17.03 2.71
C GLU A 189 7.42 -15.67 1.99
N PRO A 190 6.96 -15.56 0.73
CA PRO A 190 6.93 -14.28 0.03
C PRO A 190 6.17 -13.21 0.84
N ALA A 191 6.81 -12.07 1.08
CA ALA A 191 6.28 -10.93 1.81
C ALA A 191 6.29 -9.67 0.92
N GLY A 192 5.52 -8.66 1.28
CA GLY A 192 5.56 -7.32 0.69
C GLY A 192 6.17 -6.32 1.67
N VAL A 193 6.94 -5.36 1.15
CA VAL A 193 7.59 -4.32 1.95
C VAL A 193 7.21 -2.94 1.43
N LEU A 194 6.65 -2.10 2.29
CA LEU A 194 6.42 -0.68 2.03
C LEU A 194 7.27 0.15 2.98
N VAL A 195 7.92 1.17 2.46
CA VAL A 195 8.77 2.09 3.22
C VAL A 195 8.24 3.50 3.02
N TYR A 196 8.05 4.22 4.12
CA TYR A 196 7.50 5.56 4.07
C TYR A 196 7.94 6.35 5.31
N GLY A 197 7.83 7.65 5.24
CA GLY A 197 8.17 8.52 6.35
C GLY A 197 7.79 9.96 6.07
N TRP A 198 7.98 10.79 7.07
CA TRP A 198 7.57 12.18 7.05
C TRP A 198 8.36 13.04 8.02
N ASP A 199 8.36 14.33 7.70
CA ASP A 199 8.74 15.42 8.59
C ASP A 199 7.75 16.57 8.37
N GLN A 200 7.99 17.71 9.01
CA GLN A 200 7.14 18.88 8.86
C GLN A 200 7.06 19.31 7.39
N TYR A 201 5.85 19.24 6.81
CA TYR A 201 5.55 19.61 5.42
C TYR A 201 6.27 18.78 4.34
N VAL A 202 6.67 17.54 4.64
CA VAL A 202 7.26 16.64 3.62
C VAL A 202 7.02 15.18 3.98
N SER A 203 6.79 14.35 2.96
CA SER A 203 6.69 12.90 3.13
C SER A 203 7.38 12.16 1.98
N TYR A 204 7.71 10.90 2.19
CA TYR A 204 8.10 9.97 1.13
C TYR A 204 7.40 8.62 1.32
N ALA A 205 7.21 7.90 0.23
CA ALA A 205 6.68 6.54 0.26
C ALA A 205 7.11 5.78 -0.99
N TYR A 206 7.52 4.52 -0.83
CA TYR A 206 7.87 3.65 -1.94
C TYR A 206 7.72 2.16 -1.59
N THR A 207 7.61 1.33 -2.63
CA THR A 207 7.61 -0.13 -2.50
C THR A 207 9.04 -0.65 -2.43
N GLY A 208 9.36 -1.46 -1.41
CA GLY A 208 10.71 -2.01 -1.21
C GLY A 208 11.21 -2.92 -2.35
N GLY A 209 10.30 -3.38 -3.22
CA GLY A 209 10.61 -4.11 -4.43
C GLY A 209 9.51 -5.09 -4.81
N LEU A 210 9.56 -5.54 -6.06
CA LEU A 210 8.66 -6.55 -6.61
C LEU A 210 9.34 -7.25 -7.80
N THR A 211 8.91 -8.46 -8.15
CA THR A 211 9.58 -9.29 -9.18
C THR A 211 9.29 -8.82 -10.61
N LEU A 212 8.16 -8.16 -10.84
CA LEU A 212 7.64 -7.74 -12.16
C LEU A 212 7.42 -8.90 -13.15
N ASP A 213 7.07 -10.08 -12.64
CA ASP A 213 6.71 -11.23 -13.48
C ASP A 213 5.42 -10.94 -14.28
N GLU A 214 5.29 -11.53 -15.46
CA GLU A 214 4.01 -11.54 -16.18
C GLU A 214 3.02 -12.44 -15.42
N ILE A 215 2.06 -11.84 -14.72
CA ILE A 215 1.05 -12.55 -13.91
C ILE A 215 -0.36 -12.45 -14.51
N ASN A 216 -0.51 -11.75 -15.64
CA ASN A 216 -1.74 -11.72 -16.41
C ASN A 216 -1.49 -11.48 -17.92
N ASN A 217 -2.53 -11.71 -18.73
CA ASN A 217 -2.48 -11.61 -20.19
C ASN A 217 -3.07 -10.28 -20.75
N GLU A 218 -3.35 -9.28 -19.90
CA GLU A 218 -3.91 -8.01 -20.35
C GLU A 218 -2.87 -7.15 -21.07
N THR A 219 -3.30 -6.46 -22.12
CA THR A 219 -2.45 -5.57 -22.92
C THR A 219 -2.87 -4.12 -22.79
N THR A 220 -1.91 -3.19 -22.88
CA THR A 220 -2.12 -1.74 -22.78
C THR A 220 -2.94 -1.14 -23.93
N LEU A 221 -3.15 -1.90 -25.02
CA LEU A 221 -3.90 -1.46 -26.19
C LEU A 221 -5.17 -2.31 -26.34
N GLY A 222 -6.31 -1.64 -26.56
CA GLY A 222 -7.63 -2.23 -26.82
C GLY A 222 -7.73 -2.98 -28.15
N GLY A 223 -6.79 -3.90 -28.42
CA GLY A 223 -6.86 -4.79 -29.55
C GLY A 223 -8.02 -5.76 -29.35
N SER A 224 -9.15 -5.47 -30.00
CA SER A 224 -10.10 -6.53 -30.33
C SER A 224 -9.34 -7.59 -31.12
N THR A 225 -8.99 -8.71 -30.50
CA THR A 225 -8.75 -9.93 -31.27
C THR A 225 -10.10 -10.48 -31.69
N SER A 226 -10.68 -9.91 -32.74
CA SER A 226 -11.70 -10.63 -33.50
C SER A 226 -10.96 -11.62 -34.43
N PRO A 227 -11.30 -12.93 -34.38
CA PRO A 227 -10.86 -13.89 -35.39
C PRO A 227 -11.46 -13.58 -36.77
#